data_AF-A0A7R9GM47-F1
#
_entry.id   AF-A0A7R9GM47-F1
#
_cell.length_a   1.000
_cell.length_b   1.000
_cell.length_c   1.000
_cell.angle_alpha   90.00
_cell.angle_beta   90.00
_cell.angle_gamma   90.00
#
_symmetry.space_group_name_H-M   'P 1'
#
loop_
_entity.id
_entity.type
_entity.pdbx_description
1 polymer ?
#
loop_
_entity_poly.entity_id
_entity_poly.type
_entity_poly.pdbx_seq_one_letter_code
_entity_poly.pdbx_strand_id
1 'polypeptide(L)'
;MALRHFLTLRDLSTLELNQVVQRGIELKRKQHNSEVFQPFVGKVMGMIFEKSSTRTRVSFEAGMSQFGGSAIFLSPRDTQLGRELVNSAEDAAVNADLIVTDVWASMGQEEEQKIREAAFADYQ
;
A
#
# COMPACT_ATOMS: atom_id res chain seq x y z
N MET A 1 -10.81 -7.19 14.70
CA MET A 1 -10.79 -5.74 14.40
C MET A 1 -11.28 -5.58 12.97
N ALA A 2 -12.05 -4.54 12.67
CA ALA A 2 -12.35 -4.19 11.28
C ALA A 2 -11.04 -3.85 10.54
N LEU A 3 -11.00 -4.13 9.23
CA LEU A 3 -9.89 -3.74 8.37
C LEU A 3 -9.76 -2.20 8.42
N ARG A 4 -8.55 -1.68 8.63
CA ARG A 4 -8.28 -0.23 8.63
C ARG A 4 -7.37 0.11 7.46
N HIS A 5 -7.86 0.95 6.56
CA HIS A 5 -7.09 1.48 5.44
C HIS A 5 -6.21 2.66 5.89
N PHE A 6 -5.10 2.90 5.19
CA PHE A 6 -4.23 4.06 5.39
C PHE A 6 -4.25 4.90 4.11
N LEU A 7 -5.23 5.81 4.02
CA LEU A 7 -5.48 6.60 2.81
C LEU A 7 -4.87 8.00 2.93
N THR A 8 -5.02 8.62 4.10
CA THR A 8 -4.47 9.94 4.39
C THR A 8 -3.95 10.06 5.81
N LEU A 9 -3.00 10.95 6.03
CA LEU A 9 -2.52 11.29 7.38
C LEU A 9 -3.64 11.87 8.27
N ARG A 10 -4.72 12.38 7.66
CA ARG A 10 -5.90 12.88 8.40
C ARG A 10 -6.68 11.78 9.10
N ASP A 11 -6.50 10.51 8.70
CA ASP A 11 -7.15 9.35 9.32
C ASP A 11 -6.47 8.94 10.63
N LEU A 12 -5.35 9.58 10.97
CA LEU A 12 -4.59 9.35 12.19
C LEU A 12 -4.75 10.53 13.15
N SER A 13 -5.07 10.22 14.40
CA SER A 13 -4.87 11.16 15.50
C SER A 13 -3.37 11.47 15.70
N THR A 14 -3.06 12.58 16.36
CA THR A 14 -1.67 12.93 16.69
C THR A 14 -0.96 11.82 17.48
N LEU A 15 -1.68 11.10 18.33
CA LEU A 15 -1.13 9.96 19.08
C LEU A 15 -0.75 8.82 18.14
N GLU A 16 -1.65 8.41 17.25
CA GLU A 16 -1.41 7.32 16.30
C GLU A 16 -0.30 7.65 15.32
N LEU A 17 -0.24 8.90 14.83
CA LEU A 17 0.84 9.36 13.98
C LEU A 17 2.20 9.21 14.67
N ASN A 18 2.29 9.64 15.94
CA ASN A 18 3.50 9.45 16.74
C ASN A 18 3.83 7.97 16.93
N GLN A 19 2.83 7.11 17.15
CA GLN A 19 3.04 5.67 17.27
C GLN A 19 3.59 5.06 15.98
N VAL A 20 3.08 5.44 14.81
CA VAL A 20 3.59 4.98 13.50
C VAL A 20 5.06 5.38 13.32
N VAL A 21 5.40 6.63 13.64
CA VAL A 21 6.79 7.11 13.55
C VAL A 21 7.70 6.36 14.51
N GLN A 22 7.30 6.19 15.77
CA GLN A 22 8.08 5.45 16.75
C GLN A 22 8.27 3.99 16.35
N ARG A 23 7.22 3.37 15.79
CA ARG A 23 7.30 2.01 15.26
C ARG A 23 8.30 1.91 14.11
N GLY A 24 8.33 2.88 13.21
CA GLY A 24 9.34 2.94 12.15
C GLY A 24 10.78 3.03 12.69
N ILE A 25 11.00 3.85 13.72
CA ILE A 25 12.32 3.97 14.39
C ILE A 25 12.72 2.64 15.04
N GLU A 26 11.80 1.99 15.73
CA GLU A 26 12.04 0.68 16.35
C GLU A 26 12.43 -0.38 15.32
N LEU A 27 11.67 -0.51 14.23
CA LEU A 27 11.92 -1.47 13.16
C LEU A 27 13.28 -1.23 12.49
N LYS A 28 13.64 0.04 12.26
CA LYS A 28 14.95 0.40 11.75
C LYS A 28 16.08 -0.02 12.69
N ARG A 29 15.90 0.15 14.01
CA ARG A 29 16.88 -0.28 15.01
C ARG A 29 17.04 -1.80 15.02
N LYS A 30 15.93 -2.55 14.99
CA LYS A 30 15.94 -4.02 14.91
C LYS A 30 16.75 -4.50 13.71
N GLN A 31 16.48 -3.92 12.55
CA GLN A 31 17.22 -4.21 11.32
C GLN A 31 18.72 -3.91 11.46
N HIS A 32 19.08 -2.75 12.01
CA HIS A 32 20.46 -2.37 12.23
C HIS A 32 21.19 -3.34 13.17
N ASN A 33 20.50 -3.84 14.20
CA ASN A 33 21.02 -4.80 15.15
C ASN A 33 21.03 -6.25 14.63
N SER A 34 20.65 -6.48 13.37
CA SER A 34 20.48 -7.82 12.78
C SER A 34 19.49 -8.70 13.56
N GLU A 35 18.51 -8.09 14.24
CA GLU A 35 17.43 -8.82 14.89
C GLU A 35 16.46 -9.35 13.83
N VAL A 36 16.19 -10.66 13.85
CA VAL A 36 15.21 -11.27 12.96
C VAL A 36 13.81 -10.88 13.42
N PHE A 37 13.13 -10.08 12.60
CA PHE A 37 11.74 -9.69 12.80
C PHE A 37 10.98 -9.88 11.50
N GLN A 38 10.31 -11.03 11.34
CA GLN A 38 9.63 -11.41 10.09
C GLN A 38 8.14 -11.66 10.33
N PRO A 39 7.33 -10.61 10.59
CA PRO A 39 5.90 -10.76 10.85
C PRO A 39 5.08 -11.17 9.61
N PHE A 40 5.66 -11.09 8.41
CA PHE A 40 4.94 -11.24 7.14
C PHE A 40 5.32 -12.53 6.40
N VAL A 41 5.84 -13.54 7.10
CA VAL A 41 6.10 -14.86 6.50
C VAL A 41 4.83 -15.41 5.85
N GLY A 42 4.94 -15.73 4.55
CA GLY A 42 3.83 -16.25 3.75
C GLY A 42 2.81 -15.19 3.32
N LYS A 43 3.05 -13.90 3.57
CA LYS A 43 2.18 -12.80 3.16
C LYS A 43 2.59 -12.19 1.83
N VAL A 44 1.59 -11.85 1.02
CA VAL A 44 1.79 -11.28 -0.32
C VAL A 44 1.18 -9.88 -0.40
N MET A 45 1.98 -8.92 -0.86
CA MET A 45 1.55 -7.56 -1.15
C MET A 45 1.43 -7.35 -2.67
N GLY A 46 0.27 -6.92 -3.16
CA GLY A 46 0.13 -6.40 -4.52
C GLY A 46 0.41 -4.90 -4.58
N MET A 47 1.24 -4.45 -5.53
CA MET A 47 1.50 -3.03 -5.75
C MET A 47 0.99 -2.61 -7.12
N ILE A 48 0.02 -1.71 -7.17
CA ILE A 48 -0.58 -1.17 -8.40
C ILE A 48 -0.20 0.30 -8.48
N PHE A 49 0.67 0.72 -9.40
CA PHE A 49 1.06 2.12 -9.54
C PHE A 49 0.83 2.63 -10.95
N GLU A 50 -0.02 3.64 -11.13
CA GLU A 50 -0.20 4.29 -12.43
C GLU A 50 1.00 5.16 -12.80
N LYS A 51 1.60 5.83 -11.81
CA LYS A 51 2.78 6.67 -12.00
C LYS A 51 4.02 5.90 -11.56
N SER A 52 5.03 5.88 -12.42
CA SER A 52 6.31 5.24 -12.11
C SER A 52 7.00 5.95 -10.93
N SER A 53 7.12 5.27 -9.78
CA SER A 53 7.90 5.74 -8.63
C SER A 53 8.90 4.68 -8.17
N THR A 54 10.17 4.88 -8.52
CA THR A 54 11.25 3.97 -8.12
C THR A 54 11.41 3.90 -6.60
N ARG A 55 11.34 5.04 -5.91
CA ARG A 55 11.53 5.10 -4.44
C ARG A 55 10.40 4.39 -3.69
N THR A 56 9.16 4.57 -4.13
CA THR A 56 8.00 3.91 -3.51
C THR A 56 8.10 2.40 -3.71
N ARG A 57 8.31 1.94 -4.94
CA ARG A 57 8.45 0.53 -5.26
C ARG A 57 9.56 -0.15 -4.47
N VAL A 58 10.77 0.42 -4.49
CA VAL A 58 11.93 -0.16 -3.76
C VAL A 58 11.65 -0.22 -2.26
N SER A 59 10.98 0.77 -1.69
CA SER A 59 10.68 0.79 -0.25
C SER A 59 9.71 -0.32 0.15
N PHE A 60 8.64 -0.54 -0.62
CA PHE A 60 7.67 -1.61 -0.33
C PHE A 60 8.25 -3.00 -0.59
N GLU A 61 8.95 -3.21 -1.70
CA GLU A 61 9.60 -4.50 -1.99
C GLU A 61 10.65 -4.85 -0.92
N ALA A 62 11.50 -3.89 -0.54
CA ALA A 62 12.49 -4.09 0.52
C ALA A 62 11.84 -4.37 1.87
N GLY A 63 10.80 -3.60 2.23
CA GLY A 63 10.07 -3.78 3.49
C GLY A 63 9.41 -5.15 3.59
N MET A 64 8.68 -5.59 2.55
CA MET A 64 8.07 -6.91 2.52
C MET A 64 9.12 -8.02 2.62
N SER A 65 10.20 -7.92 1.84
CA SER A 65 11.28 -8.92 1.86
C SER A 65 11.97 -9.00 3.22
N GLN A 66 12.26 -7.85 3.86
CA GLN A 66 12.87 -7.78 5.19
C GLN A 66 11.98 -8.41 6.27
N PHE A 67 10.67 -8.26 6.14
CA PHE A 67 9.68 -8.82 7.06
C PHE A 67 9.22 -10.25 6.70
N GLY A 68 9.88 -10.90 5.73
CA GLY A 68 9.63 -12.30 5.34
C GLY A 68 8.47 -12.52 4.37
N GLY A 69 7.87 -11.44 3.87
CA GLY A 69 6.81 -11.49 2.87
C GLY A 69 7.30 -11.29 1.45
N SER A 70 6.38 -11.33 0.51
CA SER A 70 6.63 -11.08 -0.92
C SER A 70 5.82 -9.90 -1.42
N ALA A 71 6.33 -9.19 -2.42
CA ALA A 71 5.61 -8.13 -3.09
C ALA A 71 5.57 -8.37 -4.61
N ILE A 72 4.43 -8.13 -5.22
CA ILE A 72 4.18 -8.30 -6.66
C ILE A 72 3.92 -6.92 -7.24
N PHE A 73 4.81 -6.45 -8.11
CA PHE A 73 4.60 -5.20 -8.84
C PHE A 73 3.74 -5.43 -10.08
N LEU A 74 2.57 -4.81 -10.07
CA LEU A 74 1.58 -4.84 -11.13
C LEU A 74 1.78 -3.58 -11.99
N SER A 75 2.69 -3.70 -12.96
CA SER A 75 3.03 -2.65 -13.92
C SER A 75 1.83 -2.25 -14.79
N PRO A 76 1.55 -0.97 -15.05
CA PRO A 76 0.47 -0.54 -15.96
C PRO A 76 0.57 -1.08 -17.38
N ARG A 77 1.78 -1.48 -17.80
CA ARG A 77 2.02 -2.04 -19.14
C ARG A 77 1.72 -3.54 -19.20
N ASP A 78 1.85 -4.21 -18.06
CA ASP A 78 1.73 -5.67 -17.94
C ASP A 78 0.40 -6.07 -17.30
N THR A 79 -0.23 -5.13 -16.58
CA THR A 79 -1.57 -5.27 -16.03
C THR A 79 -2.59 -4.92 -17.09
N GLN A 80 -3.67 -5.69 -17.11
CA GLN A 80 -4.82 -5.41 -17.96
C GLN A 80 -5.87 -4.59 -17.21
N LEU A 81 -5.42 -3.76 -16.25
CA LEU A 81 -6.26 -2.79 -15.54
C LEU A 81 -6.86 -1.84 -16.58
N GLY A 82 -8.18 -1.90 -16.77
CA GLY A 82 -8.91 -1.18 -17.83
C GLY A 82 -9.33 -2.03 -19.05
N ARG A 83 -9.03 -3.34 -19.07
CA ARG A 83 -9.63 -4.33 -19.99
C ARG A 83 -10.32 -5.43 -19.19
N GLU A 84 -11.51 -5.85 -19.62
CA GLU A 84 -12.39 -6.81 -18.92
C GLU A 84 -11.78 -8.22 -18.81
N LEU A 85 -10.91 -8.46 -17.83
CA LEU A 85 -10.43 -9.80 -17.47
C LEU A 85 -10.94 -10.28 -16.11
N VAL A 86 -11.22 -9.35 -15.20
CA VAL A 86 -11.76 -9.58 -13.87
C VAL A 86 -12.94 -8.66 -13.68
N ASN A 87 -14.02 -9.17 -13.08
CA ASN A 87 -15.30 -8.46 -13.00
C ASN A 87 -15.35 -7.50 -11.81
N SER A 88 -14.36 -7.56 -10.91
CA SER A 88 -14.30 -6.73 -9.72
C SER A 88 -12.88 -6.57 -9.16
N ALA A 89 -12.69 -5.62 -8.25
CA ALA A 89 -11.41 -5.39 -7.58
C ALA A 89 -11.05 -6.53 -6.61
N GLU A 90 -12.06 -7.17 -6.03
CA GLU A 90 -11.94 -8.32 -5.14
C GLU A 90 -11.35 -9.52 -5.88
N ASP A 91 -11.87 -9.81 -7.08
CA ASP A 91 -11.35 -10.88 -7.93
C ASP A 91 -9.87 -10.64 -8.28
N ALA A 92 -9.50 -9.38 -8.55
CA ALA A 92 -8.12 -9.00 -8.82
C ALA A 92 -7.19 -9.17 -7.60
N ALA A 93 -7.74 -9.07 -6.39
CA ALA A 93 -7.00 -9.06 -5.13
C ALA A 93 -7.02 -10.39 -4.36
N VAL A 94 -7.71 -11.43 -4.85
CA VAL A 94 -8.04 -12.66 -4.10
C VAL A 94 -6.85 -13.38 -3.42
N ASN A 95 -5.63 -13.21 -3.93
CA ASN A 95 -4.41 -13.82 -3.39
C ASN A 95 -3.43 -12.81 -2.74
N ALA A 96 -3.81 -11.53 -2.64
CA ALA A 96 -3.02 -10.52 -1.96
C ALA A 96 -3.56 -10.32 -0.53
N ASP A 97 -2.66 -10.37 0.46
CA ASP A 97 -3.00 -10.00 1.84
C ASP A 97 -3.05 -8.48 2.04
N LEU A 98 -2.39 -7.73 1.16
CA LEU A 98 -2.33 -6.27 1.19
C LEU A 98 -2.20 -5.70 -0.22
N ILE A 99 -2.97 -4.65 -0.51
CA ILE A 99 -2.83 -3.87 -1.75
C ILE A 99 -2.29 -2.49 -1.42
N VAL A 100 -1.31 -2.05 -2.20
CA VAL A 100 -0.76 -0.70 -2.15
C VAL A 100 -0.92 -0.06 -3.51
N THR A 101 -1.49 1.14 -3.54
CA THR A 101 -1.66 1.92 -4.77
C THR A 101 -1.13 3.35 -4.58
N ASP A 102 -0.73 3.99 -5.68
CA ASP A 102 -0.34 5.39 -5.66
C ASP A 102 -1.57 6.29 -5.63
N VAL A 103 -1.40 7.49 -5.08
CA VAL A 103 -2.49 8.45 -4.91
C VAL A 103 -2.92 8.93 -6.30
N TRP A 104 -4.21 8.73 -6.55
CA TRP A 104 -4.85 8.91 -7.85
C TRP A 104 -5.05 10.39 -8.25
N ALA A 105 -4.65 11.34 -7.40
CA ALA A 105 -4.60 12.77 -7.68
C ALA A 105 -3.23 13.34 -7.31
N SER A 106 -2.58 14.01 -8.25
CA SER A 106 -1.36 14.79 -7.96
C SER A 106 -1.70 16.03 -7.14
N MET A 107 -0.70 16.61 -6.46
CA MET A 107 -0.78 18.02 -6.06
C MET A 107 -1.18 18.85 -7.29
N GLY A 108 -2.30 19.57 -7.21
CA GLY A 108 -2.89 20.36 -8.30
C GLY A 108 -4.14 19.78 -8.97
N GLN A 109 -4.64 18.60 -8.56
CA GLN A 109 -5.84 17.95 -9.13
C GLN A 109 -6.99 17.79 -8.10
N GLU A 110 -7.27 18.85 -7.34
CA GLU A 110 -8.20 18.83 -6.20
C GLU A 110 -9.66 18.52 -6.61
N GLU A 111 -10.09 18.94 -7.79
CA GLU A 111 -11.43 18.65 -8.31
C GLU A 111 -11.59 17.17 -8.72
N GLU A 112 -10.51 16.55 -9.22
CA GLU A 112 -10.50 15.13 -9.58
C GLU A 112 -10.50 14.23 -8.34
N GLN A 113 -9.88 14.70 -7.25
CA GLN A 113 -9.89 14.04 -5.95
C GLN A 113 -11.32 13.91 -5.40
N LYS A 114 -12.12 14.98 -5.40
CA LYS A 114 -13.51 14.96 -4.87
C LYS A 114 -14.41 13.99 -5.63
N ILE A 115 -14.32 13.96 -6.96
CA ILE A 115 -15.12 13.05 -7.81
C ILE A 115 -14.79 11.60 -7.48
N ARG A 116 -13.51 11.29 -7.27
CA ARG A 116 -13.05 9.94 -6.98
C ARG A 116 -13.32 9.53 -5.53
N GLU A 117 -13.20 10.44 -4.56
CA GLU A 117 -13.64 10.20 -3.18
C GLU A 117 -15.11 9.76 -3.13
N ALA A 118 -15.98 10.41 -3.91
CA ALA A 118 -17.37 9.99 -4.04
C ALA A 118 -17.52 8.59 -4.67
N ALA A 119 -16.70 8.27 -5.68
CA ALA A 119 -16.73 6.96 -6.35
C ALA A 119 -16.25 5.80 -5.45
N PHE A 120 -15.43 6.08 -4.43
CA PHE A 120 -14.92 5.07 -3.50
C PHE A 120 -15.58 5.10 -2.11
N ALA A 121 -16.64 5.87 -1.92
CA ALA A 121 -17.30 6.00 -0.61
C ALA A 121 -17.70 4.64 -0.01
N ASP A 122 -18.08 3.67 -0.84
CA ASP A 122 -18.47 2.32 -0.40
C ASP A 122 -17.28 1.42 -0.02
N TYR A 123 -16.05 1.83 -0.33
CA TYR A 123 -14.81 1.09 -0.08
C TYR A 123 -13.92 1.73 1.01
N GLN A 124 -14.37 2.81 1.64
CA GLN A 124 -13.63 3.55 2.67
C GLN A 124 -14.07 3.21 4.09
#